data_AF-A0A2P8G0P4-F1
#
_entry.id   AF-A0A2P8G0P4-F1
#
_cell.length_a   1.000
_cell.length_b   1.000
_cell.length_c   1.000
_cell.angle_alpha   90.00
_cell.angle_beta   90.00
_cell.angle_gamma   90.00
#
_symmetry.space_group_name_H-M   'P 1'
#
loop_
_entity.id
_entity.type
_entity.pdbx_description
1 polymer ?
#
loop_
_entity_poly.entity_id
_entity_poly.type
_entity_poly.pdbx_seq_one_letter_code
_entity_poly.pdbx_strand_id
1 'polypeptide(L)'
;MEEWVTGRHISFNLDDRSYLAILKREVHRLSIQCGLTEKKVAEIDIVVAEIGSNIIKHAGGGEVLVMLTDNPQPAIEIIAIDSGPGITDLARMMQDGISTSRTLGHGLGAVKRLSDFLQVYSVKGWGTILLARFFIKPAEQYPPKPGPEIRTLLVPKPGEKVCGDAFYVHADRAGIRIFLGDGLGHGVEANKAAAAAVNSFRYCMLSDLGEVLRQMHDDVKRTRGLVGTIAVYSNKAQTWKICGVGNIHTRMLTASTSRTHLPYNGIIGHNIPRTINEQEVVHEAGKEQVLILCSDGIKTRWDMMKYPAIFRYDMSVLAAAIYKDNARKTDDMSVVIVKVK
;
A
#
# COMPACT_ATOMS: atom_id res chain seq x y z
N MET A 1 10.58 -14.71 14.88
CA MET A 1 10.52 -14.51 13.42
C MET A 1 9.17 -13.91 13.10
N GLU A 2 9.11 -12.90 12.24
CA GLU A 2 7.84 -12.34 11.78
C GLU A 2 7.16 -13.30 10.82
N GLU A 3 5.87 -13.53 11.04
CA GLU A 3 5.01 -14.28 10.16
C GLU A 3 4.61 -13.40 8.97
N TRP A 4 4.77 -13.92 7.75
CA TRP A 4 4.34 -13.23 6.55
C TRP A 4 2.82 -13.30 6.45
N VAL A 5 2.19 -12.12 6.46
CA VAL A 5 0.74 -11.98 6.38
C VAL A 5 0.42 -11.24 5.10
N THR A 6 -0.50 -11.79 4.30
CA THR A 6 -0.96 -11.13 3.07
C THR A 6 -1.52 -9.75 3.37
N GLY A 7 -1.12 -8.75 2.57
CA GLY A 7 -1.56 -7.36 2.73
C GLY A 7 -0.74 -6.54 3.73
N ARG A 8 0.29 -7.11 4.37
CA ARG A 8 1.18 -6.39 5.30
C ARG A 8 2.61 -6.33 4.76
N HIS A 9 3.22 -5.16 4.83
CA HIS A 9 4.63 -4.98 4.47
C HIS A 9 5.53 -5.27 5.67
N ILE A 10 6.65 -5.93 5.40
CA ILE A 10 7.82 -5.94 6.28
C ILE A 10 8.82 -4.93 5.74
N SER A 11 9.28 -4.04 6.60
CA SER A 11 10.24 -2.99 6.25
C SER A 11 11.68 -3.43 6.58
N PHE A 12 12.57 -3.25 5.63
CA PHE A 12 14.01 -3.46 5.76
C PHE A 12 14.73 -2.15 5.48
N ASN A 13 15.31 -1.53 6.52
CA ASN A 13 16.21 -0.39 6.35
C ASN A 13 17.56 -0.88 5.81
N LEU A 14 18.10 -0.21 4.80
CA LEU A 14 19.36 -0.54 4.13
C LEU A 14 20.38 0.59 4.30
N ASP A 15 20.72 0.89 5.55
CA ASP A 15 21.73 1.92 5.87
C ASP A 15 23.16 1.42 5.64
N ASP A 16 23.38 0.10 5.72
CA ASP A 16 24.67 -0.53 5.43
C ASP A 16 24.53 -1.94 4.81
N ARG A 17 25.67 -2.53 4.43
CA ARG A 17 25.73 -3.84 3.75
C ARG A 17 25.27 -5.03 4.58
N SER A 18 25.30 -4.95 5.92
CA SER A 18 24.87 -6.04 6.79
C SER A 18 23.36 -6.29 6.67
N TYR A 19 22.57 -5.23 6.49
CA TYR A 19 21.12 -5.31 6.30
C TYR A 19 20.72 -5.96 4.97
N LEU A 20 21.57 -5.85 3.93
CA LEU A 20 21.33 -6.53 2.66
C LEU A 20 21.32 -8.05 2.81
N ALA A 21 22.18 -8.60 3.69
CA ALA A 21 22.18 -10.04 3.95
C ALA A 21 20.89 -10.50 4.62
N ILE A 22 20.33 -9.69 5.53
CA ILE A 22 19.05 -9.96 6.19
C ILE A 22 17.91 -9.93 5.17
N LEU A 23 17.82 -8.86 4.37
CA LEU A 23 16.81 -8.72 3.32
C LEU A 23 16.83 -9.93 2.37
N LYS A 24 18.00 -10.30 1.84
CA LYS A 24 18.14 -11.46 0.96
C LYS A 24 17.65 -12.75 1.62
N ARG A 25 18.06 -13.01 2.87
CA ARG A 25 17.66 -14.22 3.59
C ARG A 25 16.15 -14.29 3.79
N GLU A 26 15.52 -13.19 4.20
CA GLU A 26 14.08 -13.18 4.47
C GLU A 26 13.25 -13.28 3.18
N VAL A 27 13.65 -12.60 2.11
CA VAL A 27 12.96 -12.71 0.80
C VAL A 27 13.16 -14.10 0.18
N HIS A 28 14.36 -14.68 0.27
CA HIS A 28 14.62 -16.05 -0.17
C HIS A 28 13.72 -17.06 0.57
N ARG A 29 13.68 -16.95 1.91
CA ARG A 29 12.82 -17.77 2.77
C ARG A 29 11.34 -17.64 2.38
N LEU A 30 10.87 -16.41 2.19
CA LEU A 30 9.51 -16.13 1.73
C LEU A 30 9.20 -16.79 0.39
N SER A 31 10.14 -16.69 -0.56
CA SER A 31 9.99 -17.25 -1.91
C SER A 31 9.80 -18.76 -1.88
N ILE A 32 10.56 -19.46 -1.04
CA ILE A 32 10.38 -20.91 -0.80
C ILE A 32 9.04 -21.20 -0.14
N GLN A 33 8.66 -20.43 0.89
CA GLN A 33 7.40 -20.62 1.61
C GLN A 33 6.17 -20.44 0.72
N CYS A 34 6.25 -19.58 -0.29
CA CYS A 34 5.21 -19.39 -1.30
C CYS A 34 5.16 -20.51 -2.35
N GLY A 35 6.08 -21.49 -2.31
CA GLY A 35 6.13 -22.60 -3.26
C GLY A 35 6.63 -22.20 -4.65
N LEU A 36 7.42 -21.12 -4.75
CA LEU A 36 8.06 -20.74 -6.01
C LEU A 36 9.10 -21.78 -6.43
N THR A 37 9.32 -21.91 -7.75
CA THR A 37 10.33 -22.82 -8.30
C THR A 37 11.74 -22.34 -7.94
N GLU A 38 12.71 -23.27 -7.86
CA GLU A 38 14.12 -22.93 -7.59
C GLU A 38 14.66 -21.86 -8.55
N LYS A 39 14.27 -21.96 -9.84
CA LYS A 39 14.59 -20.94 -10.83
C LYS A 39 14.07 -19.56 -10.42
N LYS A 40 12.78 -19.44 -10.05
CA LYS A 40 12.17 -18.16 -9.68
C LYS A 40 12.76 -17.59 -8.38
N VAL A 41 13.09 -18.46 -7.42
CA VAL A 41 13.79 -18.07 -6.19
C VAL A 41 15.16 -17.46 -6.53
N ALA A 42 15.95 -18.10 -7.39
CA ALA A 42 17.25 -17.58 -7.82
C ALA A 42 17.14 -16.25 -8.58
N GLU A 43 16.10 -16.08 -9.41
CA GLU A 43 15.80 -14.81 -10.09
C GLU A 43 15.52 -13.69 -9.08
N ILE A 44 14.69 -13.95 -8.06
CA ILE A 44 14.38 -13.00 -6.98
C ILE A 44 15.65 -12.63 -6.20
N ASP A 45 16.51 -13.60 -5.87
CA ASP A 45 17.75 -13.35 -5.14
C ASP A 45 18.70 -12.39 -5.88
N ILE A 46 18.77 -12.49 -7.20
CA ILE A 46 19.53 -11.58 -8.05
C ILE A 46 18.90 -10.18 -7.99
N VAL A 47 17.59 -10.08 -8.17
CA VAL A 47 16.88 -8.79 -8.12
C VAL A 47 17.06 -8.08 -6.78
N VAL A 48 16.91 -8.79 -5.67
CA VAL A 48 17.09 -8.24 -4.33
C VAL A 48 18.54 -7.77 -4.11
N ALA A 49 19.52 -8.53 -4.60
CA ALA A 49 20.93 -8.13 -4.51
C ALA A 49 21.21 -6.85 -5.31
N GLU A 50 20.65 -6.73 -6.52
CA GLU A 50 20.80 -5.54 -7.36
C GLU A 50 20.09 -4.31 -6.75
N ILE A 51 18.85 -4.47 -6.27
CA ILE A 51 18.10 -3.41 -5.59
C ILE A 51 18.91 -2.88 -4.39
N GLY A 52 19.34 -3.78 -3.49
CA GLY A 52 20.06 -3.35 -2.30
C GLY A 52 21.44 -2.78 -2.60
N SER A 53 22.16 -3.34 -3.57
CA SER A 53 23.43 -2.78 -4.06
C SER A 53 23.25 -1.36 -4.60
N ASN A 54 22.20 -1.12 -5.38
CA ASN A 54 21.93 0.19 -5.97
C ASN A 54 21.60 1.23 -4.90
N ILE A 55 20.76 0.88 -3.92
CA ILE A 55 20.44 1.76 -2.78
C ILE A 55 21.74 2.18 -2.06
N ILE A 56 22.56 1.19 -1.66
CA ILE A 56 23.77 1.46 -0.87
C ILE A 56 24.80 2.28 -1.68
N LYS A 57 25.03 1.94 -2.96
CA LYS A 57 26.07 2.57 -3.78
C LYS A 57 25.67 3.95 -4.31
N HIS A 58 24.39 4.15 -4.63
CA HIS A 58 23.95 5.34 -5.37
C HIS A 58 23.08 6.29 -4.55
N ALA A 59 22.42 5.82 -3.50
CA ALA A 59 21.60 6.66 -2.63
C ALA A 59 22.16 6.83 -1.20
N GLY A 60 23.13 6.00 -0.80
CA GLY A 60 23.75 6.07 0.53
C GLY A 60 22.87 5.52 1.66
N GLY A 61 21.69 4.98 1.33
CA GLY A 61 20.72 4.45 2.27
C GLY A 61 19.31 4.42 1.64
N GLY A 62 18.42 3.65 2.24
CA GLY A 62 17.04 3.50 1.77
C GLY A 62 16.27 2.45 2.53
N GLU A 63 15.06 2.17 2.06
CA GLU A 63 14.12 1.27 2.69
C GLU A 63 13.55 0.32 1.63
N VAL A 64 13.47 -0.97 1.95
CA VAL A 64 12.80 -1.96 1.10
C VAL A 64 11.61 -2.50 1.86
N LEU A 65 10.42 -2.30 1.30
CA LEU A 65 9.17 -2.86 1.81
C LEU A 65 8.85 -4.12 1.00
N VAL A 66 8.58 -5.23 1.68
CA VAL A 66 8.23 -6.50 1.05
C VAL A 66 6.87 -6.96 1.56
N MET A 67 5.99 -7.39 0.67
CA MET A 67 4.64 -7.84 1.02
C MET A 67 4.24 -9.06 0.18
N LEU A 68 3.46 -9.97 0.80
CA LEU A 68 2.62 -10.89 0.04
C LEU A 68 1.32 -10.18 -0.31
N THR A 69 1.03 -10.03 -1.60
CA THR A 69 -0.20 -9.42 -2.08
C THR A 69 -1.04 -10.45 -2.81
N ASP A 70 -2.37 -10.33 -2.71
CA ASP A 70 -3.34 -11.03 -3.54
C ASP A 70 -3.93 -10.11 -4.63
N ASN A 71 -3.56 -8.83 -4.63
CA ASN A 71 -4.05 -7.80 -5.54
C ASN A 71 -2.90 -7.25 -6.41
N PRO A 72 -3.04 -7.21 -7.76
CA PRO A 72 -4.18 -7.74 -8.54
C PRO A 72 -4.19 -9.27 -8.66
N GLN A 73 -3.12 -9.94 -8.26
CA GLN A 73 -3.05 -11.41 -8.14
C GLN A 73 -1.98 -11.79 -7.11
N PRO A 74 -1.95 -13.05 -6.63
CA PRO A 74 -0.94 -13.55 -5.69
C PRO A 74 0.51 -13.29 -6.16
N ALA A 75 1.24 -12.47 -5.40
CA ALA A 75 2.61 -12.06 -5.73
C ALA A 75 3.44 -11.75 -4.48
N ILE A 76 4.77 -11.85 -4.62
CA ILE A 76 5.71 -11.14 -3.75
C ILE A 76 5.92 -9.76 -4.36
N GLU A 77 5.50 -8.72 -3.64
CA GLU A 77 5.72 -7.31 -4.00
C GLU A 77 6.95 -6.78 -3.25
N ILE A 78 7.84 -6.10 -3.97
CA ILE A 78 9.03 -5.44 -3.43
C ILE A 78 8.98 -3.98 -3.85
N ILE A 79 8.93 -3.08 -2.88
CA ILE A 79 9.02 -1.63 -3.06
C ILE A 79 10.32 -1.15 -2.45
N ALA A 80 11.26 -0.72 -3.29
CA ALA A 80 12.48 -0.06 -2.87
C ALA A 80 12.30 1.45 -2.92
N ILE A 81 12.70 2.14 -1.85
CA ILE A 81 12.53 3.56 -1.64
C ILE A 81 13.88 4.15 -1.23
N ASP A 82 14.35 5.15 -1.95
CA ASP A 82 15.56 5.89 -1.59
C ASP A 82 15.37 7.41 -1.68
N SER A 83 16.28 8.14 -1.05
CA SER A 83 16.35 9.61 -1.11
C SER A 83 17.64 10.08 -1.79
N GLY A 84 18.15 9.29 -2.74
CA GLY A 84 19.34 9.61 -3.51
C GLY A 84 19.11 10.73 -4.52
N PRO A 85 20.08 10.99 -5.41
CA PRO A 85 20.02 12.08 -6.38
C PRO A 85 18.92 11.90 -7.47
N GLY A 86 18.32 10.72 -7.56
CA GLY A 86 17.44 10.32 -8.65
C GLY A 86 18.20 9.88 -9.90
N ILE A 87 17.46 9.37 -10.89
CA ILE A 87 17.98 8.80 -12.14
C ILE A 87 17.64 9.76 -13.28
N THR A 88 18.67 10.33 -13.93
CA THR A 88 18.48 11.36 -14.97
C THR A 88 18.05 10.77 -16.31
N ASP A 89 18.59 9.62 -16.71
CA ASP A 89 18.25 8.95 -17.96
C ASP A 89 17.84 7.50 -17.70
N LEU A 90 16.61 7.34 -17.22
CA LEU A 90 16.06 6.04 -16.87
C LEU A 90 15.98 5.11 -18.09
N ALA A 91 15.59 5.65 -19.26
CA ALA A 91 15.45 4.87 -20.47
C ALA A 91 16.79 4.21 -20.86
N ARG A 92 17.89 4.95 -20.77
CA ARG A 92 19.23 4.44 -21.00
C ARG A 92 19.69 3.45 -19.93
N MET A 93 19.41 3.70 -18.66
CA MET A 93 19.78 2.77 -17.57
C MET A 93 19.01 1.44 -17.62
N MET A 94 17.86 1.43 -18.30
CA MET A 94 17.04 0.24 -18.54
C MET A 94 17.50 -0.57 -19.77
N GLN A 95 18.44 -0.05 -20.56
CA GLN A 95 19.06 -0.79 -21.67
C GLN A 95 20.25 -1.63 -21.16
N ASP A 96 20.41 -2.81 -21.73
CA ASP A 96 21.46 -3.74 -21.32
C ASP A 96 22.87 -3.22 -21.66
N GLY A 97 23.82 -3.45 -20.74
CA GLY A 97 25.26 -3.30 -20.99
C GLY A 97 25.85 -1.92 -20.73
N ILE A 98 25.10 -0.96 -20.19
CA ILE A 98 25.59 0.39 -19.87
C ILE A 98 25.68 0.57 -18.35
N SER A 99 26.82 0.23 -17.74
CA SER A 99 27.13 0.64 -16.36
C SER A 99 27.76 2.01 -16.30
N THR A 100 27.38 2.83 -15.31
CA THR A 100 28.10 4.05 -14.91
C THR A 100 29.22 3.82 -13.88
N SER A 101 29.49 2.57 -13.47
CA SER A 101 30.63 2.23 -12.60
C SER A 101 31.02 0.76 -12.75
N ARG A 102 32.28 0.39 -12.45
CA ARG A 102 32.96 -0.91 -12.70
C ARG A 102 32.34 -2.13 -11.96
N THR A 103 31.06 -2.37 -12.13
CA THR A 103 30.38 -3.64 -11.82
C THR A 103 29.57 -4.04 -13.05
N LEU A 104 29.58 -5.33 -13.41
CA LEU A 104 28.87 -5.91 -14.56
C LEU A 104 27.57 -5.15 -14.85
N GLY A 105 27.56 -4.40 -15.96
CA GLY A 105 26.59 -3.34 -16.26
C GLY A 105 25.20 -3.81 -16.63
N HIS A 106 24.58 -4.55 -15.73
CA HIS A 106 23.28 -5.18 -15.91
C HIS A 106 22.27 -4.82 -14.83
N GLY A 107 22.58 -4.04 -13.79
CA GLY A 107 21.76 -3.95 -12.57
C GLY A 107 20.27 -3.74 -12.81
N LEU A 108 19.86 -2.59 -13.37
CA LEU A 108 18.43 -2.30 -13.56
C LEU A 108 17.80 -3.07 -14.75
N GLY A 109 18.59 -3.38 -15.78
CA GLY A 109 18.17 -4.24 -16.89
C GLY A 109 17.87 -5.69 -16.44
N ALA A 110 18.69 -6.23 -15.54
CA ALA A 110 18.48 -7.53 -14.92
C ALA A 110 17.22 -7.53 -14.06
N VAL A 111 17.02 -6.49 -13.23
CA VAL A 111 15.77 -6.33 -12.46
C VAL A 111 14.55 -6.37 -13.39
N LYS A 112 14.61 -5.70 -14.54
CA LYS A 112 13.55 -5.71 -15.55
C LYS A 112 13.31 -7.10 -16.15
N ARG A 113 14.35 -7.84 -16.50
CA ARG A 113 14.23 -9.17 -17.13
C ARG A 113 13.74 -10.25 -16.19
N LEU A 114 14.12 -10.16 -14.92
CA LEU A 114 13.89 -11.21 -13.92
C LEU A 114 12.59 -11.02 -13.13
N SER A 115 12.07 -9.80 -13.07
CA SER A 115 10.78 -9.49 -12.44
C SER A 115 9.63 -9.71 -13.42
N ASP A 116 8.46 -10.14 -12.93
CA ASP A 116 7.26 -10.26 -13.78
C ASP A 116 6.60 -8.91 -14.05
N PHE A 117 6.80 -7.96 -13.14
CA PHE A 117 6.39 -6.58 -13.28
C PHE A 117 7.45 -5.67 -12.67
N LEU A 118 7.73 -4.55 -13.34
CA LEU A 118 8.65 -3.53 -12.86
C LEU A 118 8.16 -2.13 -13.24
N GLN A 119 8.18 -1.23 -12.27
CA GLN A 119 8.11 0.21 -12.49
C GLN A 119 9.18 0.93 -11.69
N VAL A 120 9.76 1.97 -12.28
CA VAL A 120 10.75 2.83 -11.65
C VAL A 120 10.30 4.27 -11.78
N TYR A 121 10.01 4.90 -10.65
CA TYR A 121 9.64 6.30 -10.54
C TYR A 121 10.79 7.05 -9.89
N SER A 122 11.40 7.99 -10.60
CA SER A 122 12.57 8.71 -10.11
C SER A 122 12.43 10.18 -10.40
N VAL A 123 12.72 11.01 -9.40
CA VAL A 123 12.65 12.47 -9.50
C VAL A 123 14.00 13.03 -9.03
N LYS A 124 14.60 13.89 -9.86
CA LYS A 124 15.89 14.51 -9.59
C LYS A 124 15.86 15.25 -8.25
N GLY A 125 16.80 14.90 -7.36
CA GLY A 125 16.94 15.50 -6.03
C GLY A 125 15.91 15.05 -4.99
N TRP A 126 14.96 14.16 -5.36
CA TRP A 126 13.99 13.58 -4.44
C TRP A 126 14.25 12.10 -4.14
N GLY A 127 14.80 11.37 -5.12
CA GLY A 127 15.15 9.95 -5.00
C GLY A 127 14.41 9.07 -6.00
N THR A 128 14.42 7.76 -5.74
CA THR A 128 13.77 6.75 -6.57
C THR A 128 12.83 5.86 -5.76
N ILE A 129 11.71 5.49 -6.37
CA ILE A 129 10.85 4.39 -5.96
C ILE A 129 10.89 3.32 -7.06
N LEU A 130 11.25 2.09 -6.70
CA LEU A 130 11.20 0.93 -7.58
C LEU A 130 10.19 -0.06 -7.05
N LEU A 131 9.22 -0.42 -7.89
CA LEU A 131 8.20 -1.42 -7.62
C LEU A 131 8.45 -2.64 -8.49
N ALA A 132 8.72 -3.80 -7.88
CA ALA A 132 8.85 -5.08 -8.55
C ALA A 132 7.82 -6.08 -8.00
N ARG A 133 7.26 -6.93 -8.87
CA ARG A 133 6.41 -8.05 -8.45
C ARG A 133 6.87 -9.37 -9.07
N PHE A 134 6.76 -10.42 -8.27
CA PHE A 134 7.00 -11.81 -8.68
C PHE A 134 5.73 -12.61 -8.43
N PHE A 135 5.08 -13.06 -9.50
CA PHE A 135 3.79 -13.74 -9.40
C PHE A 135 3.97 -15.18 -8.91
N ILE A 136 3.16 -15.57 -7.92
CA ILE A 136 3.21 -16.92 -7.33
C ILE A 136 2.65 -17.95 -8.32
N LYS A 137 1.71 -17.54 -9.16
CA LYS A 137 1.18 -18.31 -10.28
C LYS A 137 1.49 -17.58 -11.58
N PRO A 138 1.56 -18.29 -12.73
CA PRO A 138 1.66 -17.63 -14.03
C PRO A 138 0.60 -16.56 -14.15
N ALA A 139 0.99 -15.36 -14.61
CA ALA A 139 0.10 -14.23 -14.66
C ALA A 139 -1.14 -14.55 -15.51
N GLU A 140 -2.33 -14.35 -14.95
CA GLU A 140 -3.44 -13.95 -15.81
C GLU A 140 -3.04 -12.59 -16.40
N GLN A 141 -3.17 -12.45 -17.72
CA GLN A 141 -2.72 -11.32 -18.53
C GLN A 141 -2.57 -9.98 -17.75
N TYR A 142 -1.35 -9.44 -17.70
CA TYR A 142 -1.02 -8.20 -17.00
C TYR A 142 -0.72 -7.06 -18.01
N PRO A 143 -1.24 -5.83 -17.84
CA PRO A 143 -2.11 -5.39 -16.76
C PRO A 143 -3.47 -6.11 -16.80
N PRO A 144 -4.13 -6.30 -15.63
CA PRO A 144 -5.44 -6.95 -15.57
C PRO A 144 -6.45 -6.24 -16.48
N LYS A 145 -7.52 -6.96 -16.84
CA LYS A 145 -8.69 -6.42 -17.58
C LYS A 145 -9.16 -5.10 -16.97
N PRO A 146 -9.85 -4.23 -17.74
CA PRO A 146 -10.37 -2.97 -17.22
C PRO A 146 -11.19 -3.19 -15.94
N GLY A 147 -10.77 -2.55 -14.86
CA GLY A 147 -11.33 -2.71 -13.52
C GLY A 147 -10.67 -1.73 -12.55
N PRO A 148 -11.12 -1.70 -11.29
CA PRO A 148 -10.53 -0.82 -10.29
C PRO A 148 -9.10 -1.24 -9.97
N GLU A 149 -8.23 -0.24 -9.82
CA GLU A 149 -6.88 -0.45 -9.32
C GLU A 149 -6.86 -0.19 -7.81
N ILE A 150 -6.68 -1.27 -7.04
CA ILE A 150 -6.66 -1.26 -5.58
C ILE A 150 -5.24 -1.55 -5.11
N ARG A 151 -4.66 -0.64 -4.33
CA ARG A 151 -3.29 -0.76 -3.79
C ARG A 151 -3.25 -0.36 -2.34
N THR A 152 -2.46 -1.08 -1.56
CA THR A 152 -2.38 -0.92 -0.10
C THR A 152 -0.93 -0.90 0.34
N LEU A 153 -0.62 -0.05 1.31
CA LEU A 153 0.64 -0.02 2.03
C LEU A 153 0.29 -0.04 3.51
N LEU A 154 0.88 -0.97 4.25
CA LEU A 154 0.61 -1.19 5.67
C LEU A 154 1.91 -1.61 6.34
N VAL A 155 2.49 -0.73 7.15
CA VAL A 155 3.76 -0.92 7.82
C VAL A 155 3.54 -0.73 9.32
N PRO A 156 3.89 -1.73 10.17
CA PRO A 156 3.75 -1.58 11.60
C PRO A 156 4.70 -0.50 12.13
N LYS A 157 4.35 0.09 13.27
CA LYS A 157 5.23 0.98 14.02
C LYS A 157 6.60 0.30 14.23
N PRO A 158 7.73 1.02 14.02
CA PRO A 158 9.04 0.46 14.30
C PRO A 158 9.14 -0.13 15.72
N GLY A 159 9.59 -1.38 15.81
CA GLY A 159 9.68 -2.14 17.06
C GLY A 159 8.47 -3.04 17.36
N GLU A 160 7.35 -2.86 16.66
CA GLU A 160 6.18 -3.73 16.76
C GLU A 160 6.21 -4.87 15.74
N LYS A 161 5.73 -6.06 16.16
CA LYS A 161 5.61 -7.23 15.27
C LYS A 161 4.26 -7.29 14.55
N VAL A 162 3.30 -6.50 15.01
CA VAL A 162 1.91 -6.51 14.55
C VAL A 162 1.45 -5.08 14.39
N CYS A 163 0.79 -4.80 13.28
CA CYS A 163 0.27 -3.48 12.95
C CYS A 163 -1.07 -3.28 13.66
N GLY A 164 -1.23 -2.18 14.39
CA GLY A 164 -2.49 -1.75 14.99
C GLY A 164 -3.55 -1.35 13.95
N ASP A 165 -3.10 -0.90 12.77
CA ASP A 165 -3.96 -0.67 11.61
C ASP A 165 -4.39 -1.97 10.92
N ALA A 166 -5.60 -1.96 10.35
CA ALA A 166 -6.07 -3.00 9.44
C ALA A 166 -7.01 -2.44 8.37
N PHE A 167 -7.03 -3.11 7.22
CA PHE A 167 -7.95 -2.78 6.13
C PHE A 167 -8.75 -3.99 5.67
N TYR A 168 -9.84 -3.71 4.97
CA TYR A 168 -10.56 -4.69 4.16
C TYR A 168 -10.85 -4.05 2.82
N VAL A 169 -10.54 -4.77 1.73
CA VAL A 169 -11.00 -4.40 0.40
C VAL A 169 -11.58 -5.62 -0.29
N HIS A 170 -12.74 -5.44 -0.90
CA HIS A 170 -13.35 -6.43 -1.76
C HIS A 170 -13.95 -5.74 -2.98
N ALA A 171 -13.66 -6.27 -4.17
CA ALA A 171 -14.23 -5.80 -5.42
C ALA A 171 -14.87 -6.97 -6.17
N ASP A 172 -16.09 -6.74 -6.64
CA ASP A 172 -16.87 -7.69 -7.42
C ASP A 172 -17.61 -6.97 -8.56
N ARG A 173 -18.62 -7.63 -9.14
CA ARG A 173 -19.43 -7.03 -10.21
C ARG A 173 -20.34 -5.91 -9.70
N ALA A 174 -20.78 -5.96 -8.45
CA ALA A 174 -21.68 -4.97 -7.85
C ALA A 174 -20.92 -3.66 -7.55
N GLY A 175 -19.66 -3.78 -7.13
CA GLY A 175 -18.84 -2.62 -6.84
C GLY A 175 -17.63 -2.92 -5.97
N ILE A 176 -17.27 -1.97 -5.10
CA ILE A 176 -16.09 -2.03 -4.25
C ILE A 176 -16.50 -1.71 -2.82
N ARG A 177 -16.01 -2.49 -1.85
CA ARG A 177 -16.20 -2.26 -0.41
C ARG A 177 -14.82 -2.09 0.22
N ILE A 178 -14.64 -1.00 0.95
CA ILE A 178 -13.37 -0.61 1.56
C ILE A 178 -13.61 -0.28 3.01
N PHE A 179 -12.72 -0.73 3.87
CA PHE A 179 -12.57 -0.28 5.24
C PHE A 179 -11.09 -0.05 5.52
N LEU A 180 -10.76 1.05 6.17
CA LEU A 180 -9.47 1.26 6.84
C LEU A 180 -9.75 1.68 8.27
N GLY A 181 -9.10 1.02 9.22
CA GLY A 181 -9.20 1.36 10.64
C GLY A 181 -7.86 1.26 11.35
N ASP A 182 -7.77 2.01 12.44
CA ASP A 182 -6.61 2.20 13.30
C ASP A 182 -7.04 1.93 14.75
N GLY A 183 -6.56 0.81 15.29
CA GLY A 183 -6.87 0.38 16.65
C GLY A 183 -6.15 1.24 17.68
N LEU A 184 -6.80 1.59 18.79
CA LEU A 184 -6.19 2.50 19.75
C LEU A 184 -4.85 2.00 20.32
N GLY A 185 -3.80 2.80 20.08
CA GLY A 185 -2.42 2.48 20.44
C GLY A 185 -1.73 1.70 19.31
N HIS A 186 -0.84 0.78 19.67
CA HIS A 186 -0.12 -0.05 18.69
C HIS A 186 0.04 -1.48 19.21
N GLY A 187 0.52 -2.37 18.32
CA GLY A 187 0.82 -3.76 18.66
C GLY A 187 -0.43 -4.64 18.76
N VAL A 188 -0.31 -5.73 19.54
CA VAL A 188 -1.28 -6.85 19.52
C VAL A 188 -2.71 -6.43 19.87
N GLU A 189 -2.90 -5.58 20.88
CA GLU A 189 -4.24 -5.20 21.34
C GLU A 189 -4.94 -4.21 20.40
N ALA A 190 -4.19 -3.31 19.76
CA ALA A 190 -4.70 -2.45 18.69
C ALA A 190 -5.09 -3.31 17.48
N ASN A 191 -4.22 -4.25 17.09
CA ASN A 191 -4.48 -5.18 16.00
C ASN A 191 -5.75 -6.02 16.23
N LYS A 192 -5.99 -6.50 17.46
CA LYS A 192 -7.23 -7.22 17.81
C LYS A 192 -8.49 -6.39 17.56
N ALA A 193 -8.46 -5.10 17.92
CA ALA A 193 -9.58 -4.18 17.68
C ALA A 193 -9.82 -3.97 16.17
N ALA A 194 -8.75 -3.70 15.43
CA ALA A 194 -8.82 -3.50 13.98
C ALA A 194 -9.25 -4.77 13.22
N ALA A 195 -8.76 -5.94 13.61
CA ALA A 195 -9.17 -7.23 13.05
C ALA A 195 -10.64 -7.56 13.35
N ALA A 196 -11.14 -7.26 14.55
CA ALA A 196 -12.56 -7.43 14.89
C ALA A 196 -13.45 -6.54 14.01
N ALA A 197 -13.04 -5.28 13.79
CA ALA A 197 -13.75 -4.38 12.89
C ALA A 197 -13.74 -4.85 11.43
N VAL A 198 -12.58 -5.32 10.93
CA VAL A 198 -12.46 -5.93 9.60
C VAL A 198 -13.43 -7.11 9.44
N ASN A 199 -13.52 -7.99 10.45
CA ASN A 199 -14.41 -9.14 10.41
C ASN A 199 -15.88 -8.71 10.42
N SER A 200 -16.26 -7.78 11.29
CA SER A 200 -17.62 -7.21 11.33
C SER A 200 -18.00 -6.64 9.96
N PHE A 201 -17.15 -5.78 9.38
CA PHE A 201 -17.42 -5.19 8.07
C PHE A 201 -17.48 -6.25 6.95
N ARG A 202 -16.54 -7.19 6.91
CA ARG A 202 -16.47 -8.26 5.89
C ARG A 202 -17.79 -9.01 5.77
N TYR A 203 -18.37 -9.40 6.91
CA TYR A 203 -19.59 -10.22 6.96
C TYR A 203 -20.89 -9.42 7.10
N CYS A 204 -20.80 -8.10 7.22
CA CYS A 204 -21.98 -7.23 7.30
C CYS A 204 -22.74 -7.20 5.96
N MET A 205 -24.07 -7.37 6.06
CA MET A 205 -25.01 -7.37 4.93
C MET A 205 -25.84 -6.08 4.82
N LEU A 206 -25.67 -5.16 5.78
CA LEU A 206 -26.34 -3.86 5.77
C LEU A 206 -25.79 -2.98 4.63
N SER A 207 -26.66 -2.15 4.04
CA SER A 207 -26.32 -1.25 2.93
C SER A 207 -26.18 0.21 3.34
N ASP A 208 -26.83 0.63 4.44
CA ASP A 208 -26.66 1.96 5.02
C ASP A 208 -25.37 2.01 5.83
N LEU A 209 -24.45 2.91 5.48
CA LEU A 209 -23.13 2.95 6.12
C LEU A 209 -23.19 3.41 7.59
N GLY A 210 -24.22 4.18 7.98
CA GLY A 210 -24.43 4.54 9.38
C GLY A 210 -24.75 3.32 10.23
N GLU A 211 -25.67 2.47 9.77
CA GLU A 211 -26.04 1.22 10.45
C GLU A 211 -24.90 0.18 10.41
N VAL A 212 -24.12 0.12 9.32
CA VAL A 212 -22.88 -0.68 9.29
C VAL A 212 -21.92 -0.24 10.39
N LEU A 213 -21.70 1.07 10.57
CA LEU A 213 -20.83 1.58 11.64
C LEU A 213 -21.37 1.28 13.04
N ARG A 214 -22.70 1.26 13.24
CA ARG A 214 -23.30 0.85 14.52
C ARG A 214 -23.07 -0.61 14.83
N GLN A 215 -23.26 -1.49 13.84
CA GLN A 215 -22.96 -2.91 13.98
C GLN A 215 -21.48 -3.12 14.33
N MET A 216 -20.58 -2.48 13.60
CA MET A 216 -19.15 -2.53 13.90
C MET A 216 -18.84 -1.98 15.30
N HIS A 217 -19.49 -0.90 15.72
CA HIS A 217 -19.36 -0.36 17.07
C HIS A 217 -19.74 -1.38 18.14
N ASP A 218 -20.85 -2.09 17.99
CA ASP A 218 -21.28 -3.12 18.93
C ASP A 218 -20.32 -4.32 18.96
N ASP A 219 -19.86 -4.77 17.79
CA ASP A 219 -18.98 -5.94 17.67
C ASP A 219 -17.59 -5.73 18.30
N VAL A 220 -17.10 -4.48 18.33
CA VAL A 220 -15.76 -4.16 18.84
C VAL A 220 -15.74 -3.61 20.28
N LYS A 221 -16.90 -3.50 20.96
CA LYS A 221 -17.02 -2.97 22.35
C LYS A 221 -16.10 -3.63 23.38
N ARG A 222 -15.73 -4.90 23.17
CA ARG A 222 -14.87 -5.68 24.09
C ARG A 222 -13.38 -5.61 23.73
N THR A 223 -12.99 -4.68 22.86
CA THR A 223 -11.61 -4.48 22.43
C THR A 223 -11.09 -3.13 22.95
N ARG A 224 -9.88 -2.73 22.55
CA ARG A 224 -9.41 -1.36 22.77
C ARG A 224 -10.24 -0.31 22.04
N GLY A 225 -11.08 -0.70 21.08
CA GLY A 225 -11.74 0.22 20.17
C GLY A 225 -10.77 0.76 19.14
N LEU A 226 -11.33 1.49 18.18
CA LEU A 226 -10.60 1.96 17.01
C LEU A 226 -11.26 3.19 16.39
N VAL A 227 -10.54 3.84 15.51
CA VAL A 227 -11.06 4.78 14.53
C VAL A 227 -11.11 4.11 13.17
N GLY A 228 -11.98 4.56 12.26
CA GLY A 228 -12.15 3.89 10.98
C GLY A 228 -13.05 4.61 9.99
N THR A 229 -12.79 4.39 8.71
CA THR A 229 -13.63 4.86 7.60
C THR A 229 -14.01 3.68 6.71
N ILE A 230 -15.30 3.61 6.36
CA ILE A 230 -15.86 2.74 5.34
C ILE A 230 -16.18 3.54 4.08
N ALA A 231 -15.89 2.95 2.92
CA ALA A 231 -16.26 3.49 1.62
C ALA A 231 -16.79 2.37 0.72
N VAL A 232 -17.93 2.61 0.07
CA VAL A 232 -18.57 1.65 -0.84
C VAL A 232 -18.83 2.33 -2.18
N TYR A 233 -18.31 1.76 -3.25
CA TYR A 233 -18.58 2.18 -4.62
C TYR A 233 -19.64 1.28 -5.25
N SER A 234 -20.63 1.86 -5.91
CA SER A 234 -21.60 1.12 -6.72
C SER A 234 -21.26 1.26 -8.21
N ASN A 235 -21.01 0.14 -8.90
CA ASN A 235 -20.82 0.15 -10.36
C ASN A 235 -22.12 0.55 -11.09
N LYS A 236 -23.27 0.17 -10.54
CA LYS A 236 -24.59 0.45 -11.14
C LYS A 236 -24.97 1.93 -11.00
N ALA A 237 -24.82 2.50 -9.81
CA ALA A 237 -25.17 3.90 -9.56
C ALA A 237 -24.05 4.86 -9.98
N GLN A 238 -22.82 4.35 -10.13
CA GLN A 238 -21.60 5.14 -10.29
C GLN A 238 -21.45 6.17 -9.16
N THR A 239 -21.68 5.76 -7.92
CA THR A 239 -21.51 6.63 -6.75
C THR A 239 -20.71 5.95 -5.65
N TRP A 240 -19.97 6.77 -4.91
CA TRP A 240 -19.33 6.42 -3.66
C TRP A 240 -20.21 6.84 -2.50
N LYS A 241 -20.37 5.95 -1.53
CA LYS A 241 -20.85 6.27 -0.19
C LYS A 241 -19.67 6.17 0.78
N ILE A 242 -19.48 7.17 1.62
CA ILE A 242 -18.35 7.27 2.55
C ILE A 242 -18.87 7.62 3.93
N CYS A 243 -18.43 6.90 4.97
CA CYS A 243 -18.74 7.23 6.35
C CYS A 243 -17.58 6.80 7.26
N GLY A 244 -17.29 7.56 8.30
CA GLY A 244 -16.18 7.24 9.20
C GLY A 244 -16.28 7.92 10.55
N VAL A 245 -15.52 7.39 11.50
CA VAL A 245 -15.42 7.87 12.88
C VAL A 245 -13.93 7.97 13.26
N GLY A 246 -13.53 9.10 13.85
CA GLY A 246 -12.18 9.36 14.32
C GLY A 246 -11.37 10.20 13.34
N ASN A 247 -10.19 9.74 12.94
CA ASN A 247 -9.21 10.57 12.23
C ASN A 247 -8.58 9.92 10.97
N ILE A 248 -9.18 8.86 10.42
CA ILE A 248 -8.73 8.31 9.13
C ILE A 248 -8.89 9.36 8.03
N HIS A 249 -7.76 9.78 7.47
CA HIS A 249 -7.74 10.80 6.43
C HIS A 249 -8.29 10.22 5.13
N THR A 250 -9.37 10.79 4.62
CA THR A 250 -10.05 10.29 3.42
C THR A 250 -10.09 11.39 2.37
N ARG A 251 -9.46 11.16 1.22
CA ARG A 251 -9.33 12.14 0.13
C ARG A 251 -9.75 11.54 -1.20
N MET A 252 -10.64 12.24 -1.89
CA MET A 252 -11.05 11.94 -3.26
C MET A 252 -10.32 12.90 -4.21
N LEU A 253 -9.65 12.33 -5.22
CA LEU A 253 -8.94 13.06 -6.27
C LEU A 253 -9.59 12.80 -7.62
N THR A 254 -9.72 13.85 -8.42
CA THR A 254 -10.03 13.79 -9.86
C THR A 254 -8.97 14.59 -10.61
N ALA A 255 -9.04 14.61 -11.94
CA ALA A 255 -8.14 15.44 -12.75
C ALA A 255 -8.19 16.95 -12.39
N SER A 256 -9.31 17.43 -11.84
CA SER A 256 -9.55 18.86 -11.58
C SER A 256 -9.78 19.21 -10.11
N THR A 257 -10.08 18.24 -9.25
CA THR A 257 -10.49 18.51 -7.87
C THR A 257 -9.81 17.59 -6.86
N SER A 258 -9.63 18.12 -5.65
CA SER A 258 -9.20 17.38 -4.48
C SER A 258 -10.18 17.68 -3.34
N ARG A 259 -10.92 16.68 -2.88
CA ARG A 259 -11.92 16.83 -1.81
C ARG A 259 -11.55 15.93 -0.64
N THR A 260 -11.48 16.50 0.56
CA THR A 260 -11.29 15.73 1.79
C THR A 260 -12.66 15.45 2.43
N HIS A 261 -12.88 14.21 2.84
CA HIS A 261 -14.06 13.76 3.56
C HIS A 261 -13.76 13.75 5.06
N LEU A 262 -14.60 14.43 5.84
CA LEU A 262 -14.43 14.52 7.28
C LEU A 262 -15.20 13.39 7.97
N PRO A 263 -14.53 12.55 8.77
CA PRO A 263 -15.20 11.60 9.65
C PRO A 263 -15.87 12.32 10.83
N TYR A 264 -16.77 11.63 11.51
CA TYR A 264 -17.34 12.11 12.76
C TYR A 264 -16.36 11.93 13.93
N ASN A 265 -16.46 12.78 14.95
CA ASN A 265 -15.70 12.58 16.19
C ASN A 265 -16.23 11.35 16.95
N GLY A 266 -15.32 10.53 17.46
CA GLY A 266 -15.65 9.36 18.28
C GLY A 266 -14.62 8.25 18.17
N ILE A 267 -14.90 7.14 18.85
CA ILE A 267 -14.13 5.90 18.82
C ILE A 267 -15.13 4.74 18.68
N ILE A 268 -14.99 3.95 17.61
CA ILE A 268 -15.77 2.74 17.37
C ILE A 268 -15.46 1.74 18.50
N GLY A 269 -16.50 1.18 19.12
CA GLY A 269 -16.38 0.37 20.35
C GLY A 269 -16.54 1.13 21.67
N HIS A 270 -16.43 2.47 21.68
CA HIS A 270 -16.61 3.27 22.90
C HIS A 270 -17.73 4.28 22.77
N ASN A 271 -17.59 5.25 21.86
CA ASN A 271 -18.54 6.33 21.67
C ASN A 271 -18.62 6.74 20.19
N ILE A 272 -19.81 6.66 19.62
CA ILE A 272 -20.11 7.17 18.29
C ILE A 272 -21.30 8.14 18.37
N PRO A 273 -21.46 9.08 17.43
CA PRO A 273 -22.60 9.98 17.41
C PRO A 273 -23.94 9.24 17.32
N ARG A 274 -25.00 9.86 17.86
CA ARG A 274 -26.37 9.34 17.73
C ARG A 274 -26.87 9.38 16.28
N THR A 275 -26.45 10.37 15.50
CA THR A 275 -26.83 10.52 14.09
C THR A 275 -25.58 10.42 13.23
N ILE A 276 -25.58 9.48 12.30
CA ILE A 276 -24.46 9.21 11.40
C ILE A 276 -25.07 9.16 9.99
N ASN A 277 -24.72 10.13 9.17
CA ASN A 277 -25.11 10.18 7.76
C ASN A 277 -23.92 9.84 6.88
N GLU A 278 -24.18 9.11 5.81
CA GLU A 278 -23.20 8.84 4.75
C GLU A 278 -23.04 10.04 3.81
N GLN A 279 -21.82 10.24 3.32
CA GLN A 279 -21.49 11.24 2.32
C GLN A 279 -21.46 10.57 0.95
N GLU A 280 -22.19 11.13 -0.01
CA GLU A 280 -22.23 10.63 -1.38
C GLU A 280 -21.32 11.45 -2.31
N VAL A 281 -20.62 10.75 -3.20
CA VAL A 281 -19.79 11.36 -4.26
C VAL A 281 -20.11 10.67 -5.58
N VAL A 282 -20.51 11.45 -6.57
CA VAL A 282 -20.79 10.94 -7.92
C VAL A 282 -19.48 10.68 -8.66
N HIS A 283 -19.40 9.54 -9.34
CA HIS A 283 -18.38 9.22 -10.33
C HIS A 283 -18.90 9.57 -11.71
N GLU A 284 -18.47 10.72 -12.23
CA GLU A 284 -18.83 11.15 -13.58
C GLU A 284 -18.28 10.19 -14.63
N ALA A 285 -19.14 9.76 -15.55
CA ALA A 285 -18.80 8.77 -16.57
C ALA A 285 -17.56 9.19 -17.39
N GLY A 286 -16.59 8.27 -17.52
CA GLY A 286 -15.38 8.47 -18.30
C GLY A 286 -14.30 9.32 -17.63
N LYS A 287 -14.44 9.65 -16.34
CA LYS A 287 -13.44 10.41 -15.58
C LYS A 287 -12.83 9.56 -14.47
N GLU A 288 -11.51 9.41 -14.47
CA GLU A 288 -10.84 8.71 -13.37
C GLU A 288 -11.08 9.39 -12.01
N GLN A 289 -11.36 8.59 -10.99
CA GLN A 289 -11.41 9.01 -9.59
C GLN A 289 -10.47 8.15 -8.75
N VAL A 290 -9.73 8.80 -7.85
CA VAL A 290 -8.80 8.14 -6.93
C VAL A 290 -9.20 8.45 -5.51
N LEU A 291 -9.66 7.44 -4.78
CA LEU A 291 -9.92 7.50 -3.36
C LEU A 291 -8.66 7.06 -2.59
N ILE A 292 -8.20 7.89 -1.66
CA ILE A 292 -7.05 7.62 -0.79
C ILE A 292 -7.51 7.67 0.67
N LEU A 293 -7.25 6.61 1.42
CA LEU A 293 -7.43 6.54 2.87
C LEU A 293 -6.07 6.38 3.55
N CYS A 294 -5.81 7.10 4.64
CA CYS A 294 -4.61 6.92 5.46
C CYS A 294 -4.93 6.99 6.95
N SER A 295 -4.26 6.15 7.76
CA SER A 295 -4.22 6.35 9.21
C SER A 295 -3.43 7.60 9.59
N ASP A 296 -3.47 7.96 10.86
CA ASP A 296 -2.81 9.17 11.34
C ASP A 296 -1.27 9.04 11.40
N GLY A 297 -0.73 7.83 11.30
CA GLY A 297 0.69 7.55 11.07
C GLY A 297 1.25 8.15 9.79
N ILE A 298 0.39 8.60 8.87
CA ILE A 298 0.72 9.40 7.70
C ILE A 298 0.29 10.85 7.92
N LYS A 299 1.22 11.81 7.79
CA LYS A 299 0.90 13.25 7.78
C LYS A 299 -0.04 13.55 6.61
N THR A 300 -1.06 14.38 6.80
CA THR A 300 -2.18 14.52 5.84
C THR A 300 -2.07 15.70 4.86
N ARG A 301 -1.07 16.57 5.03
CA ARG A 301 -0.84 17.75 4.17
C ARG A 301 0.09 17.39 3.01
N TRP A 302 -0.45 16.68 2.02
CA TRP A 302 0.30 16.30 0.82
C TRP A 302 0.27 17.40 -0.24
N ASP A 303 1.43 17.64 -0.84
CA ASP A 303 1.56 18.41 -2.07
C ASP A 303 1.77 17.47 -3.25
N MET A 304 0.71 17.26 -4.04
CA MET A 304 0.74 16.35 -5.19
C MET A 304 1.63 16.86 -6.33
N MET A 305 1.96 18.16 -6.35
CA MET A 305 2.85 18.74 -7.37
C MET A 305 4.29 18.23 -7.25
N LYS A 306 4.66 17.70 -6.08
CA LYS A 306 5.96 17.03 -5.86
C LYS A 306 6.10 15.72 -6.63
N TYR A 307 4.99 15.16 -7.10
CA TYR A 307 4.95 13.85 -7.74
C TYR A 307 4.54 13.98 -9.22
N PRO A 308 5.38 14.57 -10.08
CA PRO A 308 5.04 14.76 -11.49
C PRO A 308 4.71 13.42 -12.16
N ALA A 309 3.59 13.42 -12.90
CA ALA A 309 3.10 12.28 -13.68
C ALA A 309 2.89 10.95 -12.92
N ILE A 310 2.86 10.96 -11.58
CA ILE A 310 2.77 9.74 -10.76
C ILE A 310 1.49 8.92 -11.04
N PHE A 311 0.41 9.56 -11.49
CA PHE A 311 -0.85 8.88 -11.85
C PHE A 311 -0.77 7.99 -13.10
N ARG A 312 0.36 8.04 -13.84
CA ARG A 312 0.66 7.11 -14.95
C ARG A 312 1.29 5.81 -14.48
N TYR A 313 1.74 5.76 -13.23
CA TYR A 313 2.31 4.59 -12.59
C TYR A 313 1.23 3.79 -11.87
N ASP A 314 1.59 2.58 -11.45
CA ASP A 314 0.78 1.77 -10.55
C ASP A 314 0.60 2.50 -9.22
N MET A 315 -0.60 2.43 -8.63
CA MET A 315 -0.94 3.17 -7.43
C MET A 315 -0.12 2.74 -6.20
N SER A 316 0.58 1.59 -6.22
CA SER A 316 1.58 1.26 -5.19
C SER A 316 2.74 2.26 -5.18
N VAL A 317 3.11 2.84 -6.34
CA VAL A 317 4.11 3.90 -6.43
C VAL A 317 3.62 5.17 -5.75
N LEU A 318 2.35 5.54 -5.94
CA LEU A 318 1.73 6.68 -5.25
C LEU A 318 1.64 6.43 -3.73
N ALA A 319 1.23 5.23 -3.31
CA ALA A 319 1.19 4.86 -1.90
C ALA A 319 2.58 4.95 -1.26
N ALA A 320 3.61 4.45 -1.96
CA ALA A 320 5.01 4.53 -1.52
C ALA A 320 5.54 5.98 -1.50
N ALA A 321 5.15 6.84 -2.43
CA ALA A 321 5.53 8.26 -2.41
C ALA A 321 4.89 9.01 -1.23
N ILE A 322 3.60 8.75 -0.96
CA ILE A 322 2.91 9.28 0.22
C ILE A 322 3.62 8.81 1.49
N TYR A 323 3.90 7.51 1.61
CA TYR A 323 4.64 6.93 2.74
C TYR A 323 6.02 7.57 2.90
N LYS A 324 6.85 7.58 1.84
CA LYS A 324 8.22 8.13 1.84
C LYS A 324 8.30 9.53 2.44
N ASP A 325 7.42 10.42 2.01
CA ASP A 325 7.49 11.83 2.39
C ASP A 325 6.71 12.16 3.67
N ASN A 326 5.77 11.30 4.10
CA ASN A 326 4.77 11.65 5.12
C ASN A 326 4.64 10.64 6.27
N ALA A 327 5.32 9.51 6.23
CA ALA A 327 5.38 8.55 7.34
C ALA A 327 5.94 9.19 8.61
N ARG A 328 5.23 9.01 9.73
CA ARG A 328 5.69 9.51 11.05
C ARG A 328 6.77 8.63 11.66
N LYS A 329 6.77 7.32 11.36
CA LYS A 329 7.66 6.30 11.97
C LYS A 329 7.58 6.23 13.51
N THR A 330 6.56 6.86 14.11
CA THR A 330 6.25 6.81 15.54
C THR A 330 4.93 6.07 15.82
N ASP A 331 4.25 5.65 14.76
CA ASP A 331 2.96 4.97 14.81
C ASP A 331 2.86 3.94 13.69
N ASP A 332 1.79 3.14 13.71
CA ASP A 332 1.40 2.28 12.59
C ASP A 332 1.05 3.14 11.37
N MET A 333 1.43 2.69 10.16
CA MET A 333 1.37 3.51 8.95
C MET A 333 0.60 2.77 7.85
N SER A 334 -0.54 3.32 7.45
CA SER A 334 -1.37 2.73 6.42
C SER A 334 -1.80 3.72 5.33
N VAL A 335 -1.84 3.22 4.09
CA VAL A 335 -2.36 3.90 2.90
C VAL A 335 -3.17 2.90 2.09
N VAL A 336 -4.42 3.21 1.78
CA VAL A 336 -5.27 2.44 0.86
C VAL A 336 -5.65 3.36 -0.29
N ILE A 337 -5.36 2.95 -1.53
CA ILE A 337 -5.69 3.69 -2.74
C ILE A 337 -6.58 2.84 -3.62
N VAL A 338 -7.69 3.42 -4.06
CA VAL A 338 -8.57 2.82 -5.06
C VAL A 338 -8.80 3.81 -6.19
N LYS A 339 -8.40 3.41 -7.40
CA LYS A 339 -8.62 4.15 -8.63
C LYS A 339 -9.68 3.46 -9.47
N VAL A 340 -10.75 4.19 -9.78
CA VAL A 340 -11.82 3.78 -10.71
C VAL A 340 -11.74 4.61 -11.99
N LYS A 341 -12.25 4.07 -13.10
CA LYS A 341 -12.21 4.67 -14.45
C LYS A 341 -13.59 4.86 -15.04
#